data_AF-A0A7S2V500-F1
#
_entry.id   AF-A0A7S2V500-F1
#
_cell.length_a   1.000
_cell.length_b   1.000
_cell.length_c   1.000
_cell.angle_alpha   90.00
_cell.angle_beta   90.00
_cell.angle_gamma   90.00
#
_symmetry.space_group_name_H-M   'P 1'
#
loop_
_entity.id
_entity.type
_entity.pdbx_description
1 polymer ?
#
loop_
_entity_poly.entity_id
_entity_poly.type
_entity_poly.pdbx_seq_one_letter_code
_entity_poly.pdbx_strand_id
1 'polypeptide(L)'
;ETDIRIAELKRDAYEFKRDIVVGAENMRTGRTVAEKVVRYMEDKLRQRDALIEKLKLKNTTLKSQINKVDSQLRQKEEMGDVLHYIDFHQLQIENKQYVAKIEERNEELLKLKMTTGKAVQALNTLKNQLNQLMAESEWLNKEIAARAEQLEKIRADNEVVAGEIAQEKKQKKRLMQQQADLTELPQVEDYISQKKQMYELEDVYRNWTRKVEIAEMEAKRAKVQARRAQRAANSGYYF
;
A
#
# COMPACT_ATOMS: atom_id res chain seq x y z
N GLU A 1 -88.04 -46.05 -7.50
CA GLU A 1 -89.20 -45.30 -8.02
C GLU A 1 -90.49 -46.13 -7.97
N THR A 2 -90.47 -47.36 -8.46
CA THR A 2 -91.58 -48.32 -8.40
C THR A 2 -92.12 -48.56 -6.98
N ASP A 3 -91.23 -48.77 -6.00
CA ASP A 3 -91.65 -49.06 -4.62
C ASP A 3 -92.34 -47.87 -3.94
N ILE A 4 -91.90 -46.65 -4.26
CA ILE A 4 -92.51 -45.41 -3.77
C ILE A 4 -93.93 -45.28 -4.36
N ARG A 5 -94.10 -45.53 -5.66
CA ARG A 5 -95.42 -45.52 -6.32
C ARG A 5 -96.35 -46.58 -5.74
N ILE A 6 -95.84 -47.78 -5.46
CA ILE A 6 -96.64 -48.86 -4.85
C ILE A 6 -97.08 -48.47 -3.43
N ALA A 7 -96.20 -47.86 -2.64
CA ALA A 7 -96.53 -47.39 -1.30
C ALA A 7 -97.56 -46.25 -1.32
N GLU A 8 -97.44 -45.30 -2.25
CA GLU A 8 -98.42 -44.22 -2.45
C GLU A 8 -99.78 -44.76 -2.87
N LEU A 9 -99.82 -45.71 -3.81
CA LEU A 9 -101.07 -46.33 -4.25
C LEU A 9 -101.78 -47.08 -3.11
N LYS A 10 -101.01 -47.81 -2.29
CA LYS A 10 -101.56 -48.49 -1.11
C LYS A 10 -102.13 -47.49 -0.09
N ARG A 11 -101.47 -46.35 0.11
CA ARG A 11 -101.95 -45.28 0.98
C ARG A 11 -103.22 -44.65 0.44
N ASP A 12 -103.24 -44.27 -0.84
CA ASP A 12 -104.40 -43.66 -1.50
C ASP A 12 -105.62 -44.60 -1.48
N ALA A 13 -105.40 -45.91 -1.70
CA ALA A 13 -106.45 -46.91 -1.59
C ALA A 13 -107.01 -47.06 -0.16
N TYR A 14 -106.14 -47.00 0.85
CA TYR A 14 -106.54 -47.04 2.25
C TYR A 14 -107.34 -45.78 2.65
N GLU A 15 -106.86 -44.60 2.27
CA GLU A 15 -107.55 -43.32 2.51
C GLU A 15 -108.93 -43.29 1.85
N PHE A 16 -109.03 -43.74 0.59
CA PHE A 16 -110.31 -43.84 -0.10
C PHE A 16 -111.29 -44.79 0.60
N LYS A 17 -110.81 -45.96 1.03
CA LYS A 17 -111.65 -46.91 1.77
C LYS A 17 -112.15 -46.31 3.09
N ARG A 18 -111.27 -45.64 3.84
CA ARG A 18 -111.60 -45.02 5.12
C ARG A 18 -112.61 -43.87 4.95
N ASP A 19 -112.34 -42.93 4.04
CA ASP A 19 -113.05 -41.66 3.99
C ASP A 19 -114.31 -41.73 3.13
N ILE A 20 -114.32 -42.58 2.09
CA ILE A 20 -115.46 -42.73 1.16
C ILE A 20 -116.25 -44.01 1.39
N VAL A 21 -115.60 -45.17 1.41
CA VAL A 21 -116.34 -46.45 1.48
C VAL A 21 -117.00 -46.61 2.85
N VAL A 22 -116.31 -46.23 3.93
CA VAL A 22 -116.83 -46.33 5.31
C VAL A 22 -117.32 -44.96 5.82
N GLY A 23 -116.54 -43.89 5.63
CA GLY A 23 -116.83 -42.56 6.21
C GLY A 23 -117.93 -41.75 5.51
N ALA A 24 -118.33 -42.13 4.29
CA ALA A 24 -119.34 -41.42 3.50
C ALA A 24 -120.66 -42.19 3.36
N GLU A 25 -120.86 -43.30 4.06
CA GLU A 25 -122.12 -44.05 4.06
C GLU A 25 -123.22 -43.32 4.86
N ASN A 26 -124.42 -43.25 4.31
CA ASN A 26 -125.57 -42.70 5.02
C ASN A 26 -126.14 -43.77 5.98
N MET A 27 -126.05 -43.52 7.28
CA MET A 27 -126.48 -44.46 8.34
C MET A 27 -127.93 -44.98 8.19
N ARG A 28 -128.80 -44.25 7.48
CA ARG A 28 -130.20 -44.66 7.28
C ARG A 28 -130.45 -45.45 6.00
N THR A 29 -129.63 -45.30 4.96
CA THR A 29 -129.86 -45.93 3.64
C THR A 29 -128.77 -46.90 3.23
N GLY A 30 -127.65 -46.95 3.95
CA GLY A 30 -126.47 -47.75 3.62
C GLY A 30 -125.81 -47.37 2.29
N ARG A 31 -126.19 -46.22 1.70
CA ARG A 31 -125.67 -45.74 0.42
C ARG A 31 -124.66 -44.62 0.65
N THR A 32 -123.60 -44.60 -0.15
CA THR A 32 -122.59 -43.54 -0.12
C THR A 32 -123.18 -42.19 -0.53
N VAL A 33 -122.87 -41.15 0.22
CA VAL A 33 -123.29 -39.76 -0.03
C VAL A 33 -122.46 -39.18 -1.18
N ALA A 34 -123.11 -38.89 -2.30
CA ALA A 34 -122.45 -38.39 -3.51
C ALA A 34 -121.63 -37.11 -3.28
N GLU A 35 -122.13 -36.17 -2.48
CA GLU A 35 -121.44 -34.90 -2.19
C GLU A 35 -120.08 -35.11 -1.51
N LYS A 36 -119.97 -36.11 -0.61
CA LYS A 36 -118.71 -36.46 0.05
C LYS A 36 -117.69 -37.05 -0.94
N VAL A 37 -118.17 -37.85 -1.91
CA VAL A 37 -117.32 -38.40 -2.98
C VAL A 37 -116.80 -37.28 -3.88
N VAL A 38 -117.67 -36.34 -4.28
CA VAL A 38 -117.28 -35.18 -5.09
C VAL A 38 -116.24 -34.34 -4.37
N ARG A 39 -116.47 -34.00 -3.10
CA ARG A 39 -115.50 -33.24 -2.30
C ARG A 39 -114.15 -33.94 -2.17
N TYR A 40 -114.14 -35.25 -1.94
CA TYR A 40 -112.89 -36.02 -1.90
C TYR A 40 -112.13 -35.99 -3.24
N MET A 41 -112.85 -36.12 -4.37
CA MET A 41 -112.24 -36.03 -5.69
C MET A 41 -111.69 -34.62 -5.95
N GLU A 42 -112.44 -33.57 -5.62
CA GLU A 42 -112.00 -32.17 -5.73
C GLU A 42 -110.75 -31.89 -4.88
N ASP A 43 -110.71 -32.39 -3.65
CA ASP A 43 -109.55 -32.24 -2.76
C ASP A 43 -108.33 -33.00 -3.31
N LYS A 44 -108.52 -34.22 -3.84
CA LYS A 44 -107.43 -34.99 -4.48
C LYS A 44 -106.93 -34.30 -5.75
N LEU A 45 -107.81 -33.74 -6.58
CA LEU A 45 -107.43 -32.95 -7.75
C LEU A 45 -106.62 -31.72 -7.32
N ARG A 46 -107.09 -30.98 -6.32
CA ARG A 46 -106.38 -29.80 -5.78
C ARG A 46 -104.99 -30.16 -5.24
N GLN A 47 -104.86 -31.30 -4.55
CA GLN A 47 -103.55 -31.80 -4.09
C GLN A 47 -102.62 -32.14 -5.27
N ARG A 48 -103.15 -32.77 -6.33
CA ARG A 48 -102.37 -33.07 -7.54
C ARG A 48 -101.94 -31.80 -8.28
N ASP A 49 -102.82 -30.80 -8.39
CA ASP A 49 -102.49 -29.50 -8.99
C ASP A 49 -101.38 -28.79 -8.20
N ALA A 50 -101.47 -28.78 -6.86
CA ALA A 50 -100.42 -28.22 -6.02
C ALA A 50 -99.06 -28.93 -6.20
N LEU A 51 -99.07 -30.25 -6.37
CA LEU A 51 -97.87 -31.03 -6.68
C LEU A 51 -97.30 -30.69 -8.07
N ILE A 52 -98.17 -30.55 -9.08
CA ILE A 52 -97.78 -30.15 -10.44
C ILE A 52 -97.07 -28.81 -10.41
N GLU A 53 -97.64 -27.80 -9.75
CA GLU A 53 -97.02 -26.47 -9.65
C GLU A 53 -95.68 -26.52 -8.91
N LYS A 54 -95.58 -27.29 -7.82
CA LYS A 54 -94.31 -27.52 -7.11
C LYS A 54 -93.25 -28.16 -8.02
N LEU A 55 -93.64 -29.15 -8.84
CA LEU A 55 -92.72 -29.82 -9.77
C LEU A 55 -92.30 -28.90 -10.91
N LYS A 56 -93.21 -28.08 -11.46
CA LYS A 56 -92.89 -27.07 -12.47
C LYS A 56 -91.86 -26.07 -11.93
N LEU A 57 -92.09 -25.53 -10.74
CA LEU A 57 -91.14 -24.60 -10.10
C LEU A 57 -89.76 -25.25 -9.94
N LYS A 58 -89.71 -26.48 -9.40
CA LYS A 58 -88.45 -27.22 -9.25
C LYS A 58 -87.75 -27.44 -10.59
N ASN A 59 -88.50 -27.76 -11.65
CA ASN A 59 -87.94 -27.93 -12.99
C ASN A 59 -87.32 -26.61 -13.51
N THR A 60 -88.01 -25.48 -13.35
CA THR A 60 -87.47 -24.17 -13.76
C THR A 60 -86.22 -23.79 -12.99
N THR A 61 -86.18 -24.01 -11.67
CA THR A 61 -84.99 -23.77 -10.84
C THR A 61 -83.82 -24.64 -11.27
N LEU A 62 -84.06 -25.95 -11.49
CA LEU A 62 -83.01 -26.87 -11.94
C LEU A 62 -82.47 -26.49 -13.32
N LYS A 63 -83.33 -26.08 -14.26
CA LYS A 63 -82.89 -25.58 -15.57
C LYS A 63 -81.99 -24.35 -15.44
N SER A 64 -82.35 -23.40 -14.57
CA SER A 64 -81.52 -22.22 -14.31
C SER A 64 -80.18 -22.59 -13.68
N GLN A 65 -80.15 -23.53 -12.74
CA GLN A 65 -78.91 -24.04 -12.14
C GLN A 65 -78.02 -24.74 -13.17
N ILE A 66 -78.59 -25.58 -14.03
CA ILE A 66 -77.86 -26.25 -15.12
C ILE A 66 -77.24 -25.20 -16.05
N ASN A 67 -78.00 -24.22 -16.51
CA ASN A 67 -77.48 -23.16 -17.38
C ASN A 67 -76.36 -22.35 -16.71
N LYS A 68 -76.47 -22.08 -15.41
CA LYS A 68 -75.43 -21.39 -14.65
C LYS A 68 -74.15 -22.22 -14.58
N VAL A 69 -74.26 -23.51 -14.28
CA VAL A 69 -73.10 -24.41 -14.21
C VAL A 69 -72.47 -24.58 -15.59
N ASP A 70 -73.27 -24.72 -16.65
CA ASP A 70 -72.76 -24.82 -18.03
C ASP A 70 -72.01 -23.56 -18.46
N SER A 71 -72.55 -22.38 -18.15
CA SER A 71 -71.86 -21.11 -18.42
C SER A 71 -70.56 -20.97 -17.63
N GLN A 72 -70.51 -21.42 -16.37
CA GLN A 72 -69.28 -21.44 -15.58
C GLN A 72 -68.25 -22.44 -16.12
N LEU A 73 -68.71 -23.58 -16.63
CA LEU A 73 -67.85 -24.57 -17.26
C LEU A 73 -67.22 -24.00 -18.54
N ARG A 74 -68.03 -23.43 -19.44
CA ARG A 74 -67.55 -22.76 -20.66
C ARG A 74 -66.54 -21.65 -20.35
N GLN A 75 -66.82 -20.80 -19.36
CA GLN A 75 -65.88 -19.75 -18.96
C GLN A 75 -64.55 -20.33 -18.45
N LYS A 76 -64.59 -21.45 -17.71
CA LYS A 76 -63.38 -22.12 -17.24
C LYS A 76 -62.64 -22.87 -18.34
N GLU A 77 -63.35 -23.42 -19.32
CA GLU A 77 -62.76 -24.05 -20.50
C GLU A 77 -62.11 -23.00 -21.40
N GLU A 78 -62.74 -21.86 -21.66
CA GLU A 78 -62.13 -20.72 -22.37
C GLU A 78 -60.92 -20.15 -21.62
N MET A 79 -60.96 -20.10 -20.29
CA MET A 79 -59.82 -19.71 -19.46
C MET A 79 -58.73 -20.81 -19.38
N GLY A 80 -59.09 -22.06 -19.67
CA GLY A 80 -58.23 -23.25 -19.56
C GLY A 80 -57.51 -23.62 -20.87
N ASP A 81 -58.17 -23.46 -22.02
CA ASP A 81 -57.59 -23.62 -23.35
C ASP A 81 -56.52 -22.54 -23.67
N VAL A 82 -56.55 -21.45 -22.89
CA VAL A 82 -55.75 -20.23 -23.07
C VAL A 82 -55.04 -19.82 -21.76
N LEU A 83 -54.86 -20.72 -20.79
CA LEU A 83 -53.66 -20.61 -19.95
C LEU A 83 -52.52 -21.07 -20.85
N HIS A 84 -52.08 -20.18 -21.75
CA HIS A 84 -51.32 -20.57 -22.93
C HIS A 84 -50.09 -21.35 -22.47
N TYR A 85 -50.09 -22.64 -22.75
CA TYR A 85 -48.92 -23.48 -22.68
C TYR A 85 -47.70 -22.78 -23.32
N ILE A 86 -47.95 -22.00 -24.37
CA ILE A 86 -46.99 -21.11 -25.03
C ILE A 86 -46.43 -20.04 -24.08
N ASP A 87 -47.24 -19.33 -23.29
CA ASP A 87 -46.77 -18.32 -22.33
C ASP A 87 -45.91 -18.97 -21.24
N PHE A 88 -46.30 -20.16 -20.76
CA PHE A 88 -45.51 -20.89 -19.78
C PHE A 88 -44.16 -21.34 -20.35
N HIS A 89 -44.15 -21.87 -21.57
CA HIS A 89 -42.91 -22.22 -22.27
C HIS A 89 -42.04 -21.00 -22.58
N GLN A 90 -42.65 -19.88 -22.94
CA GLN A 90 -41.96 -18.61 -23.16
C GLN A 90 -41.26 -18.16 -21.88
N LEU A 91 -41.96 -18.16 -20.73
CA LEU A 91 -41.37 -17.84 -19.44
C LEU A 91 -40.24 -18.81 -19.06
N GLN A 92 -40.36 -20.10 -19.35
CA GLN A 92 -39.29 -21.06 -19.13
C GLN A 92 -38.06 -20.78 -20.00
N ILE A 93 -38.26 -20.41 -21.27
CA ILE A 93 -37.18 -20.06 -22.19
C ILE A 93 -36.49 -18.79 -21.71
N GLU A 94 -37.24 -17.75 -21.36
CA GLU A 94 -36.70 -16.48 -20.85
C GLU A 94 -35.92 -16.69 -19.55
N ASN A 95 -36.47 -17.47 -18.61
CA ASN A 95 -35.79 -17.78 -17.37
C ASN A 95 -34.44 -18.48 -17.62
N LYS A 96 -34.42 -19.50 -18.50
CA LYS A 96 -33.17 -20.17 -18.89
C LYS A 96 -32.17 -19.21 -19.55
N GLN A 97 -32.63 -18.30 -20.41
CA GLN A 97 -31.78 -17.28 -21.02
C GLN A 97 -31.20 -16.31 -19.99
N TYR A 98 -32.01 -15.87 -19.01
CA TYR A 98 -31.55 -15.00 -17.94
C TYR A 98 -30.54 -15.70 -17.03
N VAL A 99 -30.78 -16.97 -16.67
CA VAL A 99 -29.82 -17.77 -15.88
C VAL A 99 -28.48 -17.89 -16.61
N ALA A 100 -28.49 -18.25 -17.90
CA ALA A 100 -27.27 -18.33 -18.69
C ALA A 100 -26.52 -16.99 -18.76
N LYS A 101 -27.25 -15.87 -18.91
CA LYS A 101 -26.66 -14.53 -18.92
C LYS A 101 -26.09 -14.13 -17.56
N ILE A 102 -26.73 -14.54 -16.46
CA ILE A 102 -26.22 -14.31 -15.11
C ILE A 102 -24.94 -15.13 -14.89
N GLU A 103 -24.90 -16.38 -15.33
CA GLU A 103 -23.70 -17.24 -15.26
C GLU A 103 -22.54 -16.63 -16.05
N GLU A 104 -22.78 -16.20 -17.30
CA GLU A 104 -21.76 -15.52 -18.13
C GLU A 104 -21.20 -14.27 -17.43
N ARG A 105 -22.08 -13.40 -16.91
CA ARG A 105 -21.66 -12.19 -16.19
C ARG A 105 -20.92 -12.51 -14.89
N ASN A 106 -21.30 -13.58 -14.19
CA ASN A 106 -20.59 -14.03 -12.99
C ASN A 106 -19.19 -14.55 -13.30
N GLU A 107 -19.02 -15.28 -14.41
CA GLU A 107 -17.70 -15.72 -14.87
C GLU A 107 -16.80 -14.54 -15.27
N GLU A 108 -17.34 -13.56 -16.00
CA GLU A 108 -16.64 -12.32 -16.32
C GLU A 108 -16.23 -11.56 -15.05
N LEU A 109 -17.13 -11.43 -14.09
CA LEU A 109 -16.87 -10.79 -12.80
C LEU A 109 -15.77 -11.53 -12.01
N LEU A 110 -15.79 -12.86 -12.02
CA LEU A 110 -14.77 -13.67 -11.37
C LEU A 110 -13.40 -13.46 -12.01
N LYS A 111 -13.33 -13.47 -13.36
CA LYS A 111 -12.09 -13.16 -14.10
C LYS A 111 -11.56 -11.78 -13.71
N LEU A 112 -12.42 -10.76 -13.66
CA LEU A 112 -12.04 -9.40 -13.30
C LEU A 112 -11.56 -9.30 -11.84
N LYS A 113 -12.21 -10.00 -10.91
CA LYS A 113 -11.75 -10.07 -9.51
C LYS A 113 -10.36 -10.69 -9.40
N MET A 114 -10.10 -11.76 -10.14
CA MET A 114 -8.80 -12.43 -10.15
C MET A 114 -7.70 -11.54 -10.74
N THR A 115 -7.96 -10.84 -11.85
CA THR A 115 -6.99 -9.91 -12.45
C THR A 115 -6.73 -8.72 -11.54
N THR A 116 -7.77 -8.15 -10.93
CA THR A 116 -7.65 -7.06 -9.96
C THR A 116 -6.84 -7.50 -8.74
N GLY A 117 -7.10 -8.70 -8.21
CA GLY A 117 -6.35 -9.26 -7.08
C GLY A 117 -4.85 -9.41 -7.41
N LYS A 118 -4.52 -9.95 -8.60
CA LYS A 118 -3.12 -10.04 -9.07
C LYS A 118 -2.47 -8.67 -9.22
N ALA A 119 -3.19 -7.69 -9.79
CA ALA A 119 -2.68 -6.33 -9.96
C ALA A 119 -2.38 -5.66 -8.60
N VAL A 120 -3.27 -5.83 -7.61
CA VAL A 120 -3.06 -5.33 -6.25
C VAL A 120 -1.86 -6.01 -5.57
N GLN A 121 -1.70 -7.33 -5.75
CA GLN A 121 -0.52 -8.03 -5.24
C GLN A 121 0.78 -7.49 -5.86
N ALA A 122 0.82 -7.34 -7.19
CA ALA A 122 1.98 -6.77 -7.88
C ALA A 122 2.27 -5.34 -7.42
N LEU A 123 1.24 -4.51 -7.26
CA LEU A 123 1.37 -3.15 -6.75
C LEU A 123 1.96 -3.12 -5.34
N ASN A 124 1.50 -3.99 -4.44
CA ASN A 124 2.02 -4.08 -3.08
C ASN A 124 3.49 -4.53 -3.06
N THR A 125 3.87 -5.49 -3.91
CA THR A 125 5.27 -5.91 -4.06
C THR A 125 6.15 -4.75 -4.53
N LEU A 126 5.72 -4.02 -5.56
CA LEU A 126 6.46 -2.86 -6.07
C LEU A 126 6.54 -1.74 -5.02
N LYS A 127 5.47 -1.49 -4.27
CA LYS A 127 5.46 -0.50 -3.18
C LYS A 127 6.45 -0.87 -2.08
N ASN A 128 6.53 -2.15 -1.71
CA ASN A 128 7.50 -2.61 -0.73
C ASN A 128 8.95 -2.46 -1.23
N GLN A 129 9.22 -2.83 -2.48
CA GLN A 129 10.54 -2.62 -3.10
C GLN A 129 10.92 -1.14 -3.14
N LEU A 130 9.98 -0.26 -3.51
CA LEU A 130 10.21 1.17 -3.51
C LEU A 130 10.54 1.69 -2.11
N ASN A 131 9.80 1.26 -1.09
CA ASN A 131 10.09 1.65 0.30
C ASN A 131 11.47 1.18 0.77
N GLN A 132 11.90 -0.03 0.38
CA GLN A 132 13.24 -0.53 0.67
C GLN A 132 14.32 0.33 0.01
N LEU A 133 14.15 0.63 -1.29
CA LEU A 133 15.09 1.49 -2.03
C LEU A 133 15.14 2.92 -1.47
N MET A 134 14.01 3.47 -1.04
CA MET A 134 13.98 4.79 -0.38
C MET A 134 14.74 4.76 0.94
N ALA A 135 14.53 3.74 1.78
CA ALA A 135 15.26 3.60 3.04
C ALA A 135 16.77 3.41 2.81
N GLU A 136 17.16 2.64 1.80
CA GLU A 136 18.56 2.47 1.41
C GLU A 136 19.15 3.79 0.90
N SER A 137 18.43 4.55 0.08
CA SER A 137 18.86 5.86 -0.40
C SER A 137 19.04 6.86 0.75
N GLU A 138 18.12 6.90 1.72
CA GLU A 138 18.27 7.72 2.91
C GLU A 138 19.49 7.32 3.75
N TRP A 139 19.73 6.01 3.90
CA TRP A 139 20.90 5.50 4.60
C TRP A 139 22.21 5.87 3.87
N LEU A 140 22.27 5.67 2.55
CA LEU A 140 23.42 6.05 1.72
C LEU A 140 23.69 7.56 1.79
N ASN A 141 22.66 8.39 1.76
CA ASN A 141 22.83 9.84 1.90
C ASN A 141 23.45 10.22 3.25
N LYS A 142 23.05 9.55 4.35
CA LYS A 142 23.66 9.74 5.66
C LYS A 142 25.12 9.29 5.68
N GLU A 143 25.42 8.14 5.07
CA GLU A 143 26.79 7.63 4.98
C GLU A 143 27.68 8.58 4.15
N ILE A 144 27.19 9.08 3.01
CA ILE A 144 27.91 10.07 2.19
C ILE A 144 28.20 11.34 3.00
N ALA A 145 27.23 11.86 3.74
CA ALA A 145 27.42 13.03 4.59
C ALA A 145 28.48 12.77 5.68
N ALA A 146 28.41 11.63 6.35
CA ALA A 146 29.39 11.24 7.38
C ALA A 146 30.81 11.09 6.79
N ARG A 147 30.95 10.49 5.61
CA ARG A 147 32.23 10.35 4.91
C ARG A 147 32.78 11.69 4.44
N ALA A 148 31.93 12.60 3.98
CA ALA A 148 32.34 13.96 3.61
C ALA A 148 32.90 14.72 4.83
N GLU A 149 32.25 14.60 6.00
CA GLU A 149 32.75 15.20 7.23
C GLU A 149 34.10 14.60 7.67
N GLN A 150 34.25 13.28 7.58
CA GLN A 150 35.52 12.60 7.86
C GLN A 150 36.65 13.06 6.93
N LEU A 151 36.36 13.18 5.63
CA LEU A 151 37.33 13.67 4.64
C LEU A 151 37.77 15.10 4.95
N GLU A 152 36.86 15.96 5.39
CA GLU A 152 37.20 17.34 5.74
C GLU A 152 38.11 17.41 6.97
N LYS A 153 37.85 16.58 7.99
CA LYS A 153 38.75 16.45 9.15
C LYS A 153 40.15 15.99 8.75
N ILE A 154 40.24 14.95 7.92
CA ILE A 154 41.53 14.43 7.43
C ILE A 154 42.27 15.48 6.58
N ARG A 155 41.56 16.28 5.78
CA ARG A 155 42.16 17.38 5.02
C ARG A 155 42.76 18.44 5.95
N ALA A 156 42.02 18.86 6.97
CA ALA A 156 42.51 19.79 7.97
C ALA A 156 43.76 19.24 8.70
N ASP A 157 43.73 17.99 9.14
CA ASP A 157 44.87 17.33 9.79
C ASP A 157 46.09 17.27 8.85
N ASN A 158 45.88 16.94 7.57
CA ASN A 158 46.96 16.94 6.57
C ASN A 158 47.57 18.33 6.35
N GLU A 159 46.78 19.40 6.38
CA GLU A 159 47.30 20.77 6.29
C GLU A 159 48.16 21.13 7.50
N VAL A 160 47.72 20.75 8.70
CA VAL A 160 48.50 20.94 9.94
C VAL A 160 49.84 20.20 9.85
N VAL A 161 49.81 18.91 9.51
CA VAL A 161 51.01 18.09 9.36
C VAL A 161 51.94 18.62 8.27
N ALA A 162 51.39 19.09 7.14
CA ALA A 162 52.20 19.73 6.09
C ALA A 162 52.90 21.00 6.59
N GLY A 163 52.21 21.80 7.42
CA GLY A 163 52.76 22.97 8.10
C GLY A 163 53.90 22.59 9.06
N GLU A 164 53.70 21.57 9.89
CA GLU A 164 54.71 21.03 10.82
C GLU A 164 55.95 20.54 10.06
N ILE A 165 55.78 19.75 9.00
CA ILE A 165 56.87 19.27 8.14
C ILE A 165 57.66 20.45 7.55
N ALA A 166 56.98 21.52 7.12
CA ALA A 166 57.64 22.71 6.58
C ALA A 166 58.45 23.44 7.67
N GLN A 167 57.92 23.55 8.89
CA GLN A 167 58.62 24.13 10.03
C GLN A 167 59.84 23.29 10.41
N GLU A 168 59.70 21.98 10.54
CA GLU A 168 60.81 21.07 10.86
C GLU A 168 61.89 21.12 9.78
N LYS A 169 61.53 21.13 8.49
CA LYS A 169 62.51 21.29 7.40
C LYS A 169 63.28 22.60 7.52
N LYS A 170 62.61 23.71 7.88
CA LYS A 170 63.25 25.01 8.10
C LYS A 170 64.18 24.97 9.31
N GLN A 171 63.77 24.35 10.41
CA GLN A 171 64.61 24.17 11.60
C GLN A 171 65.83 23.31 11.29
N LYS A 172 65.64 22.16 10.62
CA LYS A 172 66.72 21.28 10.16
C LYS A 172 67.73 22.02 9.30
N LYS A 173 67.27 22.85 8.35
CA LYS A 173 68.17 23.66 7.51
C LYS A 173 68.96 24.69 8.33
N ARG A 174 68.33 25.35 9.31
CA ARG A 174 69.01 26.28 10.24
C ARG A 174 70.06 25.57 11.08
N LEU A 175 69.75 24.40 11.63
CA LEU A 175 70.69 23.60 12.42
C LEU A 175 71.86 23.12 11.55
N MET A 176 71.61 22.68 10.31
CA MET A 176 72.69 22.34 9.37
C MET A 176 73.58 23.54 9.03
N GLN A 177 73.02 24.74 8.87
CA GLN A 177 73.80 25.97 8.69
C GLN A 177 74.64 26.29 9.92
N GLN A 178 74.05 26.27 11.12
CA GLN A 178 74.80 26.46 12.36
C GLN A 178 75.91 25.43 12.52
N GLN A 179 75.67 24.18 12.14
CA GLN A 179 76.68 23.13 12.19
C GLN A 179 77.79 23.34 11.15
N ALA A 180 77.46 23.82 9.95
CA ALA A 180 78.45 24.21 8.94
C ALA A 180 79.30 25.40 9.41
N ASP A 181 78.67 26.45 9.95
CA ASP A 181 79.36 27.62 10.52
C ASP A 181 80.29 27.21 11.68
N LEU A 182 79.83 26.30 12.55
CA LEU A 182 80.65 25.70 13.61
C LEU A 182 81.80 24.83 13.09
N THR A 183 81.69 24.29 11.88
CA THR A 183 82.77 23.50 11.25
C THR A 183 83.80 24.40 10.56
N GLU A 184 83.42 25.63 10.16
CA GLU A 184 84.35 26.65 9.66
C GLU A 184 85.15 27.35 10.77
N LEU A 185 84.68 27.27 12.02
CA LEU A 185 85.45 27.67 13.19
C LEU A 185 86.60 26.68 13.43
N PRO A 186 87.85 27.16 13.61
CA PRO A 186 88.97 26.28 13.93
C PRO A 186 88.64 25.44 15.16
N GLN A 187 88.88 24.13 15.10
CA GLN A 187 88.75 23.29 16.30
C GLN A 187 89.61 23.89 17.41
N VAL A 188 89.23 23.66 18.68
CA VAL A 188 89.91 24.26 19.84
C VAL A 188 91.42 24.07 19.79
N GLU A 189 91.88 22.91 19.29
CA GLU A 189 93.29 22.59 19.10
C GLU A 189 93.99 23.41 18.00
N ASP A 190 93.30 23.65 16.88
CA ASP A 190 93.77 24.53 15.81
C ASP A 190 93.80 25.99 16.27
N TYR A 191 92.79 26.44 17.01
CA TYR A 191 92.75 27.78 17.58
C TYR A 191 93.90 28.01 18.58
N ILE A 192 94.17 27.02 19.45
CA ILE A 192 95.32 27.06 20.37
C ILE A 192 96.64 27.12 19.58
N SER A 193 96.78 26.33 18.52
CA SER A 193 97.96 26.31 17.68
C SER A 193 98.16 27.64 16.94
N GLN A 194 97.11 28.22 16.38
CA GLN A 194 97.13 29.54 15.75
C GLN A 194 97.49 30.64 16.76
N LYS A 195 96.95 30.57 17.98
CA LYS A 195 97.27 31.54 19.05
C LYS A 195 98.72 31.43 19.50
N LYS A 196 99.26 30.21 19.57
CA LYS A 196 100.68 29.97 19.86
C LYS A 196 101.57 30.57 18.77
N GLN A 197 101.26 30.33 17.50
CA GLN A 197 101.97 30.94 16.36
C GLN A 197 101.92 32.47 16.40
N MET A 198 100.77 33.05 16.76
CA MET A 198 100.61 34.50 16.90
C MET A 198 101.54 35.07 17.98
N TYR A 199 101.64 34.43 19.14
CA TYR A 199 102.57 34.85 20.19
C TYR A 199 104.04 34.69 19.79
N GLU A 200 104.40 33.60 19.10
CA GLU A 200 105.76 33.40 18.57
C GLU A 200 106.13 34.48 17.55
N LEU A 201 105.20 34.84 16.66
CA LEU A 201 105.38 35.92 15.68
C LEU A 201 105.48 37.29 16.36
N GLU A 202 104.71 37.56 17.41
CA GLU A 202 104.83 38.80 18.19
C GLU A 202 106.20 38.93 18.87
N ASP A 203 106.73 37.82 19.42
CA ASP A 203 108.05 37.82 20.05
C ASP A 203 109.17 38.00 19.01
N VAL A 204 109.05 37.33 17.86
CA VAL A 204 109.96 37.53 16.71
C VAL A 204 109.88 38.97 16.21
N TYR A 205 108.69 39.54 16.08
CA TYR A 205 108.49 40.94 15.70
C TYR A 205 109.18 41.88 16.68
N ARG A 206 108.93 41.74 17.99
CA ARG A 206 109.61 42.53 19.03
C ARG A 206 111.12 42.41 18.97
N ASN A 207 111.64 41.19 18.79
CA ASN A 207 113.08 40.97 18.68
C ASN A 207 113.67 41.65 17.43
N TRP A 208 112.96 41.60 16.29
CA TRP A 208 113.37 42.32 15.09
C TRP A 208 113.29 43.83 15.26
N THR A 209 112.23 44.36 15.89
CA THR A 209 112.14 45.79 16.24
C THR A 209 113.35 46.21 17.06
N ARG A 210 113.72 45.43 18.08
CA ARG A 210 114.87 45.69 18.94
C ARG A 210 116.20 45.60 18.18
N LYS A 211 116.34 44.65 17.24
CA LYS A 211 117.51 44.55 16.36
C LYS A 211 117.62 45.74 15.42
N VAL A 212 116.50 46.22 14.86
CA VAL A 212 116.47 47.43 14.02
C VAL A 212 116.84 48.65 14.85
N GLU A 213 116.32 48.81 16.07
CA GLU A 213 116.72 49.90 16.98
C GLU A 213 118.22 49.88 17.29
N ILE A 214 118.79 48.70 17.56
CA ILE A 214 120.23 48.54 17.79
C ILE A 214 121.02 48.90 16.53
N ALA A 215 120.63 48.40 15.35
CA ALA A 215 121.27 48.72 14.08
C ALA A 215 121.18 50.22 13.74
N GLU A 216 120.05 50.87 14.02
CA GLU A 216 119.89 52.31 13.88
C GLU A 216 120.78 53.10 14.86
N MET A 217 120.89 52.63 16.11
CA MET A 217 121.79 53.21 17.10
C MET A 217 123.27 53.03 16.72
N GLU A 218 123.66 51.87 16.20
CA GLU A 218 125.01 51.61 15.68
C GLU A 218 125.30 52.45 14.43
N ALA A 219 124.37 52.57 13.49
CA ALA A 219 124.50 53.45 12.34
C ALA A 219 124.62 54.93 12.76
N LYS A 220 123.89 55.36 13.80
CA LYS A 220 124.05 56.69 14.43
C LYS A 220 125.44 56.83 15.06
N ARG A 221 125.93 55.84 15.82
CA ARG A 221 127.27 55.84 16.42
C ARG A 221 128.39 55.86 15.37
N ALA A 222 128.26 55.07 14.30
CA ALA A 222 129.17 55.04 13.16
C ALA A 222 129.18 56.38 12.42
N LYS A 223 128.01 57.03 12.22
CA LYS A 223 127.94 58.40 11.69
C LYS A 223 128.64 59.44 12.59
N VAL A 224 128.53 59.29 13.91
CA VAL A 224 129.21 60.18 14.87
C VAL A 224 130.72 59.93 14.91
N GLN A 225 131.16 58.67 14.83
CA GLN A 225 132.58 58.31 14.74
C GLN A 225 133.20 58.74 13.40
N ALA A 226 132.49 58.57 12.27
CA ALA A 226 132.92 59.09 10.97
C ALA A 226 133.06 60.63 11.01
N ARG A 227 132.10 61.35 11.61
CA ARG A 227 132.22 62.80 11.84
C ARG A 227 133.38 63.20 12.76
N ARG A 228 133.74 62.38 13.75
CA ARG A 228 134.93 62.57 14.61
C ARG A 228 136.24 62.28 13.88
N ALA A 229 136.32 61.22 13.08
CA ALA A 229 137.47 60.88 12.26
C ALA A 229 137.72 61.95 11.17
N GLN A 230 136.66 62.51 10.59
CA GLN A 230 136.74 63.58 9.61
C GLN A 230 137.15 64.94 10.23
N ARG A 231 136.90 65.14 11.53
CA ARG A 231 137.44 66.28 12.30
C ARG A 231 138.91 66.08 12.71
N ALA A 232 139.33 64.85 13.01
CA ALA A 232 140.73 64.52 13.32
C ALA A 232 141.64 64.57 12.08
N ALA A 233 141.13 64.19 10.89
CA ALA A 233 141.84 64.32 9.62
C ALA A 233 142.06 65.80 9.19
N ASN A 234 141.25 66.73 9.69
CA ASN A 234 141.36 68.17 9.39
C ASN A 234 142.22 68.97 10.39
N SER A 235 142.78 68.35 11.44
CA SER A 235 143.61 69.06 12.45
C SER A 235 145.03 68.50 12.62
N GLY A 236 145.49 67.64 11.72
CA GLY A 236 146.83 67.01 11.76
C GLY A 236 147.88 67.60 10.80
N TYR A 237 147.56 68.68 10.08
CA TYR A 237 148.58 69.49 9.37
C TYR A 237 149.20 70.47 10.37
N TYR A 238 150.16 70.03 11.19
CA TYR A 238 151.25 70.86 11.75
C TYR A 238 152.30 69.92 12.36
N PHE A 239 153.52 70.01 11.80
CA PHE A 239 154.77 69.27 12.06
C PHE A 239 154.93 67.90 11.40
#